data_AF-A0A8B9JPB4-F1
#
_entry.id   AF-A0A8B9JPB4-F1
#
_cell.length_a   1.000
_cell.length_b   1.000
_cell.length_c   1.000
_cell.angle_alpha   90.00
_cell.angle_beta   90.00
_cell.angle_gamma   90.00
#
_symmetry.space_group_name_H-M   'P 1'
#
loop_
_entity.id
_entity.type
_entity.pdbx_description
1 polymer ?
#
loop_
_entity_poly.entity_id
_entity_poly.type
_entity_poly.pdbx_seq_one_letter_code
_entity_poly.pdbx_strand_id
1 'polypeptide(L)'
;LGSIAKEKKQRRLEERAAMDAVCAKVDAANKLDDPLAAFPVFKKYDRNGTQMKKVMLTVFKHNHGAYQFFREALQFEIDDTSPSMSGCCGDDCSYEILSRRTKYGEASGHAHAGGHCGGCCH
;
A
#
# COMPACT_ATOMS: atom_id res chain seq x y z
N LEU A 1 1.06 42.13 53.50
CA LEU A 1 1.54 40.76 53.80
C LEU A 1 0.81 39.66 53.00
N GLY A 2 -0.51 39.74 52.76
CA GLY A 2 -1.25 38.72 52.01
C GLY A 2 -0.89 38.53 50.53
N SER A 3 -0.34 39.55 49.84
CA SER A 3 0.03 39.47 48.42
C SER A 3 1.23 38.54 48.16
N ILE A 4 2.28 38.68 48.98
CA ILE A 4 3.55 37.94 48.82
C ILE A 4 3.35 36.43 49.02
N ALA A 5 2.50 36.03 49.97
CA ALA A 5 2.21 34.63 50.23
C ALA A 5 1.43 33.97 49.08
N LYS A 6 0.47 34.69 48.49
CA LYS A 6 -0.29 34.23 47.31
C LYS A 6 0.63 34.06 46.10
N GLU A 7 1.46 35.06 45.84
CA GLU A 7 2.44 35.04 44.74
C GLU A 7 3.46 33.90 44.90
N LYS A 8 4.02 33.68 46.10
CA LYS A 8 4.94 32.57 46.38
C LYS A 8 4.26 31.20 46.18
N LYS A 9 2.97 31.06 46.49
CA LYS A 9 2.20 29.82 46.27
C LYS A 9 1.93 29.60 44.78
N GLN A 10 1.56 30.66 44.06
CA GLN A 10 1.35 30.59 42.62
C GLN A 10 2.63 30.21 41.89
N ARG A 11 3.78 30.82 42.24
CA ARG A 11 5.07 30.45 41.67
C ARG A 11 5.43 28.98 41.87
N ARG A 12 5.20 28.41 43.07
CA ARG A 12 5.45 26.97 43.30
C ARG A 12 4.51 26.05 42.50
N LEU A 13 3.27 26.49 42.30
CA LEU A 13 2.29 25.75 41.49
C LEU A 13 2.68 25.78 40.01
N GLU A 14 3.10 26.94 39.51
CA GLU A 14 3.60 27.12 38.14
C GLU A 14 4.90 26.35 37.91
N GLU A 15 5.85 26.36 38.86
CA GLU A 15 7.08 25.55 38.82
C GLU A 15 6.77 24.06 38.77
N ARG A 16 5.80 23.59 39.58
CA ARG A 16 5.33 22.20 39.57
C ARG A 16 4.68 21.85 38.24
N ALA A 17 3.77 22.69 37.75
CA ALA A 17 3.09 22.49 36.48
C ALA A 17 4.07 22.48 35.30
N ALA A 18 5.10 23.34 35.33
CA ALA A 18 6.15 23.37 34.33
C ALA A 18 6.96 22.06 34.33
N MET A 19 7.33 21.55 35.52
CA MET A 19 8.02 20.27 35.64
C MET A 19 7.16 19.10 35.17
N ASP A 20 5.89 19.06 35.57
CA ASP A 20 4.95 18.01 35.19
C ASP A 20 4.73 18.00 33.66
N ALA A 21 4.70 19.18 33.02
CA ALA A 21 4.61 19.29 31.56
C ALA A 21 5.87 18.77 30.83
N VAL A 22 7.05 18.93 31.41
CA VAL A 22 8.30 18.36 30.86
C VAL A 22 8.30 16.84 30.99
N CYS A 23 7.95 16.31 32.17
CA CYS A 23 7.83 14.88 32.40
C CYS A 23 6.83 14.25 31.42
N ALA A 24 5.67 14.88 31.24
CA ALA A 24 4.65 14.39 30.31
C ALA A 24 5.17 14.26 28.86
N LYS A 25 6.02 15.18 28.41
CA LYS A 25 6.61 15.12 27.06
C LYS A 25 7.60 13.97 26.91
N VAL A 26 8.47 13.77 27.91
CA VAL A 26 9.44 12.68 27.92
C VAL A 26 8.72 11.33 27.99
N ASP A 27 7.71 11.22 28.86
CA ASP A 27 6.90 10.01 28.99
C ASP A 27 6.14 9.70 27.71
N ALA A 28 5.57 10.71 27.05
CA ALA A 28 4.89 10.53 25.76
C ALA A 28 5.87 10.06 24.67
N ALA A 29 7.06 10.64 24.60
CA ALA A 29 8.09 10.24 23.63
C ALA A 29 8.57 8.82 23.86
N ASN A 30 8.82 8.43 25.11
CA ASN A 30 9.30 7.09 25.47
C ASN A 30 8.24 5.98 25.30
N LYS A 31 6.95 6.34 25.24
CA LYS A 31 5.85 5.39 24.96
C LYS A 31 5.72 5.03 23.48
N LEU A 32 6.44 5.71 22.58
CA LEU A 32 6.41 5.38 21.16
C LEU A 32 7.17 4.08 20.92
N ASP A 33 6.48 3.09 20.35
CA ASP A 33 7.06 1.78 20.01
C ASP A 33 8.05 1.88 18.83
N ASP A 34 7.66 2.64 17.80
CA ASP A 34 8.52 3.00 16.67
C ASP A 34 8.51 4.53 16.49
N PRO A 35 9.60 5.24 16.85
CA PRO A 35 9.69 6.70 16.73
C PRO A 35 9.65 7.18 15.28
N LEU A 36 9.80 6.29 14.29
CA LEU A 36 9.77 6.60 12.87
C LEU A 36 8.44 6.24 12.20
N ALA A 37 7.47 5.64 12.93
CA ALA A 37 6.20 5.19 12.37
C ALA A 37 5.40 6.31 11.67
N ALA A 38 5.51 7.55 12.14
CA ALA A 38 4.84 8.71 11.57
C ALA A 38 5.48 9.23 10.26
N PHE A 39 6.65 8.69 9.87
CA PHE A 39 7.40 9.12 8.70
C PHE A 39 7.43 7.99 7.66
N PRO A 40 6.52 7.99 6.67
CA PRO A 40 6.44 6.93 5.67
C PRO A 40 7.75 6.66 4.93
N VAL A 41 8.59 7.69 4.78
CA VAL A 41 9.92 7.60 4.13
C VAL A 41 10.88 6.64 4.86
N PHE A 42 10.73 6.45 6.17
CA PHE A 42 11.57 5.55 6.97
C PHE A 42 10.90 4.19 7.24
N LYS A 43 9.72 3.95 6.66
CA LYS A 43 9.03 2.68 6.84
C LYS A 43 9.78 1.57 6.11
N LYS A 44 10.44 0.70 6.87
CA LYS A 44 11.04 -0.52 6.35
C LYS A 44 9.92 -1.51 6.01
N TYR A 45 9.73 -1.77 4.72
CA TYR A 45 8.87 -2.84 4.26
C TYR A 45 9.70 -4.11 4.10
N ASP A 46 9.49 -5.08 4.98
CA ASP A 46 10.03 -6.42 4.75
C ASP A 46 9.33 -7.05 3.53
N ARG A 47 9.97 -8.03 2.90
CA ARG A 47 9.40 -8.78 1.76
C ARG A 47 8.00 -9.37 2.07
N ASN A 48 7.72 -9.64 3.34
CA ASN A 48 6.41 -10.09 3.85
C ASN A 48 5.55 -8.95 4.44
N GLY A 49 6.14 -7.78 4.68
CA GLY A 49 5.46 -6.58 5.20
C GLY A 49 4.61 -5.86 4.16
N THR A 50 4.68 -6.28 2.89
CA THR A 50 3.74 -5.87 1.84
C THR A 50 2.85 -7.04 1.48
N GLN A 51 1.54 -6.88 1.68
CA GLN A 51 0.54 -7.87 1.26
C GLN A 51 0.15 -7.63 -0.21
N MET A 52 1.13 -7.74 -1.12
CA MET A 52 0.90 -7.53 -2.55
C MET A 52 -0.15 -8.51 -3.04
N LYS A 53 -1.19 -8.03 -3.73
CA LYS A 53 -2.33 -8.85 -4.14
C LYS A 53 -2.08 -9.68 -5.39
N LYS A 54 -1.19 -9.22 -6.28
CA LYS A 54 -0.83 -9.85 -7.55
C LYS A 54 0.67 -9.76 -7.79
N VAL A 55 1.24 -10.79 -8.41
CA VAL A 55 2.49 -10.70 -9.17
C VAL A 55 2.10 -10.40 -10.61
N MET A 56 2.70 -9.36 -11.19
CA MET A 56 2.44 -8.95 -12.58
C MET A 56 3.75 -8.93 -13.37
N LEU A 57 3.66 -9.26 -14.66
CA LEU A 57 4.80 -9.22 -15.58
C LEU A 57 4.31 -8.95 -17.01
N THR A 58 5.20 -8.44 -17.85
CA THR A 58 4.94 -8.26 -19.29
C THR A 58 5.78 -9.29 -20.05
N VAL A 59 5.16 -9.99 -21.01
CA VAL A 59 5.84 -11.00 -21.83
C VAL A 59 5.61 -10.73 -23.31
N PHE A 60 6.64 -10.87 -24.14
CA PHE A 60 6.47 -10.78 -25.59
C PHE A 60 5.79 -12.04 -26.15
N LYS A 61 4.77 -11.86 -27.00
CA LYS A 61 3.99 -12.95 -27.62
C LYS A 61 4.89 -13.89 -28.44
N HIS A 62 5.89 -13.33 -29.13
CA HIS A 62 6.81 -14.12 -29.97
C HIS A 62 7.86 -14.91 -29.17
N ASN A 63 8.03 -14.62 -27.87
CA ASN A 63 8.87 -15.42 -26.99
C ASN A 63 8.07 -16.61 -26.46
N HIS A 64 7.82 -17.58 -27.34
CA HIS A 64 6.97 -18.73 -27.06
C HIS A 64 7.39 -19.49 -25.80
N GLY A 65 8.70 -19.66 -25.57
CA GLY A 65 9.22 -20.37 -24.39
C GLY A 65 8.84 -19.67 -23.08
N ALA A 66 9.06 -18.36 -22.98
CA ALA A 66 8.65 -17.61 -21.80
C ALA A 66 7.12 -17.52 -21.68
N TYR A 67 6.43 -17.33 -22.79
CA TYR A 67 4.97 -17.22 -22.83
C TYR A 67 4.30 -18.49 -22.29
N GLN A 68 4.67 -19.66 -22.82
CA GLN A 68 4.18 -20.95 -22.36
C GLN A 68 4.60 -21.23 -20.91
N PHE A 69 5.84 -20.91 -20.54
CA PHE A 69 6.29 -21.08 -19.16
C PHE A 69 5.42 -20.31 -18.16
N PHE A 70 5.12 -19.03 -18.42
CA PHE A 70 4.29 -18.25 -17.51
C PHE A 70 2.81 -18.63 -17.55
N ARG A 71 2.23 -18.84 -18.75
CA ARG A 71 0.81 -19.17 -18.91
C ARG A 71 0.46 -20.58 -18.46
N GLU A 72 1.27 -21.56 -18.82
CA GLU A 72 0.94 -22.98 -18.66
C GLU A 72 1.63 -23.57 -17.42
N ALA A 73 2.95 -23.37 -17.26
CA ALA A 73 3.68 -23.98 -16.15
C ALA A 73 3.45 -23.24 -14.82
N LEU A 74 3.39 -21.90 -14.86
CA LEU A 74 3.17 -21.08 -13.67
C LEU A 74 1.73 -20.59 -13.51
N GLN A 75 0.82 -20.89 -14.43
CA GLN A 75 -0.61 -20.57 -14.32
C GLN A 75 -0.87 -19.07 -14.11
N PHE A 76 -0.13 -18.22 -14.84
CA PHE A 76 -0.47 -16.81 -14.95
C PHE A 76 -1.57 -16.62 -16.00
N GLU A 77 -2.47 -15.67 -15.75
CA GLU A 77 -3.57 -15.30 -16.63
C GLU A 77 -3.25 -13.99 -17.35
N ILE A 78 -3.94 -13.70 -18.46
CA ILE A 78 -3.89 -12.36 -19.06
C ILE A 78 -4.59 -11.43 -18.08
N ASP A 79 -3.87 -10.39 -17.63
CA ASP A 79 -4.45 -9.41 -16.73
C ASP A 79 -5.40 -8.48 -17.51
N ASP A 80 -6.47 -8.03 -16.86
CA ASP A 80 -7.46 -7.10 -17.47
C ASP A 80 -6.83 -5.80 -18.00
N THR A 81 -5.62 -5.47 -17.53
CA THR A 81 -4.85 -4.31 -18.00
C THR A 81 -4.02 -4.57 -19.27
N SER A 82 -4.01 -5.80 -19.78
CA SER A 82 -3.30 -6.14 -21.02
C SER A 82 -3.95 -5.49 -22.24
N PRO A 83 -3.18 -5.06 -23.26
CA PRO A 83 -3.76 -4.45 -24.46
C PRO A 83 -4.82 -5.30 -25.15
N SER A 84 -4.64 -6.62 -25.24
CA SER A 84 -5.60 -7.57 -25.84
C SER A 84 -6.98 -7.54 -25.18
N MET A 85 -7.08 -7.12 -23.92
CA MET A 85 -8.34 -7.02 -23.18
C MET A 85 -9.15 -5.75 -23.52
N SER A 86 -8.57 -4.79 -24.25
CA SER A 86 -9.17 -3.47 -24.49
C SER A 86 -10.10 -3.37 -25.71
N GLY A 87 -10.26 -4.44 -26.50
CA GLY A 87 -11.26 -4.53 -27.57
C GLY A 87 -11.04 -3.64 -28.81
N CYS A 88 -9.98 -2.83 -28.86
CA CYS A 88 -9.60 -2.00 -30.00
C CYS A 88 -8.10 -2.12 -30.25
N CYS A 89 -7.70 -2.68 -31.41
CA CYS A 89 -6.32 -2.88 -31.90
C CYS A 89 -5.28 -3.44 -30.89
N GLY A 90 -5.73 -3.94 -29.74
CA GLY A 90 -4.87 -4.51 -28.69
C GLY A 90 -4.24 -5.84 -29.08
N ASP A 91 -4.88 -6.58 -29.98
CA ASP A 91 -4.39 -7.86 -30.48
C ASP A 91 -3.12 -7.72 -31.33
N ASP A 92 -2.89 -6.54 -31.91
CA ASP A 92 -1.67 -6.25 -32.69
C ASP A 92 -0.45 -5.95 -31.81
N CYS A 93 -0.63 -5.77 -30.49
CA CYS A 93 0.49 -5.51 -29.59
C CYS A 93 1.44 -6.71 -29.56
N SER A 94 2.75 -6.47 -29.46
CA SER A 94 3.75 -7.56 -29.46
C SER A 94 3.91 -8.24 -28.08
N TYR A 95 3.19 -7.79 -27.06
CA TYR A 95 3.29 -8.25 -25.68
C TYR A 95 1.92 -8.46 -25.03
N GLU A 96 1.92 -9.21 -23.93
CA GLU A 96 0.80 -9.39 -23.01
C GLU A 96 1.23 -9.03 -21.59
N ILE A 97 0.33 -8.44 -20.81
CA ILE A 97 0.49 -8.28 -19.37
C ILE A 97 -0.17 -9.49 -18.70
N LEU A 98 0.61 -10.23 -17.94
CA LEU A 98 0.14 -11.40 -17.20
C LEU A 98 0.12 -11.11 -15.70
N SER A 99 -0.83 -11.71 -14.98
CA SER A 99 -0.84 -11.66 -13.54
C SER A 99 -1.23 -12.98 -12.89
N ARG A 100 -0.77 -13.17 -11.64
CA ARG A 100 -1.17 -14.26 -10.75
C ARG A 100 -1.39 -13.71 -9.36
N ARG A 101 -2.52 -14.04 -8.75
CA ARG A 101 -2.84 -13.62 -7.38
C ARG A 101 -1.86 -14.25 -6.40
N THR A 102 -1.49 -13.49 -5.39
CA THR A 102 -0.79 -14.05 -4.23
C THR A 102 -1.83 -14.59 -3.23
N LYS A 103 -1.37 -15.26 -2.17
CA LYS A 103 -2.21 -15.66 -1.03
C LYS A 103 -2.98 -14.51 -0.36
N TYR A 104 -2.57 -13.26 -0.59
CA TYR A 104 -3.23 -12.06 -0.05
C TYR A 104 -4.26 -11.46 -1.02
N GLY A 105 -4.36 -11.98 -2.25
CA GLY A 105 -5.23 -11.51 -3.32
C GLY A 105 -6.65 -12.11 -3.33
N GLU A 106 -7.00 -12.92 -2.34
CA GLU A 106 -8.22 -13.73 -2.26
C GLU A 106 -9.17 -13.26 -1.14
N ALA A 107 -9.37 -11.95 -0.99
CA ALA A 107 -10.25 -11.38 0.04
C ALA A 107 -11.29 -10.37 -0.49
N SER A 108 -11.57 -10.35 -1.79
CA SER A 108 -12.66 -9.53 -2.33
C SER A 108 -13.20 -10.17 -3.61
N GLY A 109 -14.29 -10.92 -3.48
CA GLY A 109 -15.04 -11.42 -4.62
C GLY A 109 -15.64 -10.26 -5.43
N HIS A 110 -15.72 -10.46 -6.74
CA HIS A 110 -16.95 -10.25 -7.51
C HIS A 110 -16.76 -10.89 -8.89
N ALA A 111 -17.70 -11.76 -9.23
CA ALA A 111 -17.95 -12.22 -10.59
C ALA A 111 -18.25 -11.00 -11.47
N HIS A 112 -17.53 -10.82 -12.56
CA HIS A 112 -18.02 -10.01 -13.67
C HIS A 112 -18.61 -10.95 -14.71
N ALA A 113 -19.93 -11.12 -14.56
CA ALA A 113 -20.83 -11.54 -15.62
C ALA A 113 -20.64 -10.68 -16.87
N GLY A 114 -20.88 -11.29 -18.04
CA GLY A 114 -20.66 -10.70 -19.34
C GLY A 114 -21.24 -9.31 -19.53
N GLY A 115 -20.45 -8.45 -20.17
CA GLY A 115 -20.85 -7.15 -20.70
C GLY A 115 -20.46 -7.07 -22.16
N HIS A 116 -21.45 -7.26 -23.03
CA HIS A 116 -21.41 -7.01 -24.45
C HIS A 116 -21.16 -5.51 -24.69
N CYS A 117 -20.10 -5.14 -25.42
CA CYS A 117 -20.06 -3.88 -26.17
C CYS A 117 -19.66 -4.26 -27.62
N GLY A 118 -20.36 -3.88 -28.68
CA GLY A 118 -21.27 -2.76 -28.82
C GLY A 118 -20.62 -1.64 -29.65
N GLY A 119 -20.28 -1.93 -30.90
CA GLY A 119 -20.24 -0.92 -31.96
C GLY A 119 -18.88 -0.34 -32.37
N CYS A 120 -18.66 -0.43 -33.69
CA CYS A 120 -17.93 0.50 -34.57
C CYS A 120 -16.40 0.44 -34.62
N CYS A 121 -15.89 0.11 -35.82
CA CYS A 121 -15.07 1.00 -36.66
C CYS A 121 -15.33 0.65 -38.13
N HIS A 122 -15.47 1.68 -38.97
CA HIS A 122 -15.73 1.62 -40.43
C HIS A 122 -14.51 1.15 -41.22
#